data_AF-X1SD56-F1
#
_entry.id   AF-X1SD56-F1
#
_cell.length_a   1.000
_cell.length_b   1.000
_cell.length_c   1.000
_cell.angle_alpha   90.00
_cell.angle_beta   90.00
_cell.angle_gamma   90.00
#
_symmetry.space_group_name_H-M   'P 1'
#
loop_
_entity.id
_entity.type
_entity.pdbx_description
1 polymer ?
#
loop_
_entity_poly.entity_id
_entity_poly.type
_entity_poly.pdbx_seq_one_letter_code
_entity_poly.pdbx_strand_id
1 'polypeptide(L)'
;FTNFHDADIICMSGTTLEYPMNVECAKWVREHYPEIKIFLGGSHATAMFEEVWRDGCFDAICIGEGESVILEMVRRVEADEIEGFRFFEAGNFIKDLDTVPLPDRSLIEGDYGRNIFVNRKSYNGRGSESIITSRGCSFNCAFCASHSTWNGRTRYRSIDNIVAEIQQIKATGIRQFAIWDDNLTLHKKRCLVLCDELKKLNIIWRCLVRADRLDSDICEALFAAGCKEIWPGIESGDQRVLDFLDKHIDAEDMLEGCRNARRAGLKIKALFMIGT
;
A
#
# COMPACT_ATOMS: atom_id res chain seq x y z
N PHE A 1 -2.19 -22.33 -5.94
CA PHE A 1 -0.72 -22.31 -6.07
C PHE A 1 -0.12 -23.44 -5.25
N THR A 2 0.06 -24.63 -5.83
CA THR A 2 0.64 -25.79 -5.12
C THR A 2 1.63 -26.58 -5.98
N ASN A 3 2.07 -26.02 -7.10
CA ASN A 3 3.14 -26.62 -7.89
C ASN A 3 4.26 -25.60 -8.05
N PHE A 4 5.21 -25.61 -7.10
CA PHE A 4 6.44 -24.82 -7.19
C PHE A 4 7.52 -25.56 -8.00
N HIS A 5 7.27 -26.79 -8.45
CA HIS A 5 8.27 -27.64 -9.10
C HIS A 5 8.82 -27.07 -10.40
N ASP A 6 8.07 -26.16 -11.05
CA ASP A 6 8.45 -25.56 -12.34
C ASP A 6 8.89 -24.09 -12.20
N ALA A 7 9.06 -23.56 -10.99
CA ALA A 7 9.43 -22.16 -10.78
C ALA A 7 10.95 -21.99 -10.69
N ASP A 8 11.54 -21.14 -11.53
CA ASP A 8 12.96 -20.77 -11.40
C ASP A 8 13.21 -19.76 -10.28
N ILE A 9 12.17 -18.96 -9.96
CA ILE A 9 12.25 -17.82 -9.04
C ILE A 9 11.00 -17.76 -8.16
N ILE A 10 11.19 -17.51 -6.86
CA ILE A 10 10.14 -17.15 -5.92
C ILE A 10 10.41 -15.73 -5.42
N CYS A 11 9.53 -14.79 -5.75
CA CYS A 11 9.54 -13.43 -5.22
C CYS A 11 8.55 -13.30 -4.07
N MET A 12 9.03 -12.87 -2.91
CA MET A 12 8.24 -12.59 -1.72
C MET A 12 8.18 -11.08 -1.46
N SER A 13 7.00 -10.58 -1.09
CA SER A 13 6.85 -9.23 -0.53
C SER A 13 6.70 -9.34 0.98
N GLY A 14 7.54 -8.64 1.73
CA GLY A 14 7.53 -8.63 3.19
C GLY A 14 7.25 -7.26 3.76
N THR A 15 6.10 -7.11 4.43
CA THR A 15 5.94 -6.10 5.49
C THR A 15 6.57 -6.60 6.79
N THR A 16 6.77 -5.70 7.77
CA THR A 16 7.38 -6.10 9.06
C THR A 16 6.58 -7.20 9.78
N LEU A 17 5.26 -7.23 9.62
CA LEU A 17 4.41 -8.25 10.22
C LEU A 17 4.52 -9.61 9.50
N GLU A 18 4.79 -9.60 8.20
CA GLU A 18 4.89 -10.80 7.37
C GLU A 18 6.31 -11.38 7.36
N TYR A 19 7.32 -10.56 7.70
CA TYR A 19 8.72 -10.92 7.58
C TYR A 19 9.10 -12.25 8.28
N PRO A 20 8.68 -12.53 9.53
CA PRO A 20 8.98 -13.83 10.15
C PRO A 20 8.44 -15.02 9.35
N MET A 21 7.24 -14.89 8.79
CA MET A 21 6.64 -15.91 7.92
C MET A 21 7.41 -16.02 6.59
N ASN A 22 7.87 -14.91 6.02
CA ASN A 22 8.71 -14.95 4.81
C ASN A 22 10.00 -15.76 5.06
N VAL A 23 10.65 -15.57 6.22
CA VAL A 23 11.86 -16.33 6.61
C VAL A 23 11.57 -17.82 6.75
N GLU A 24 10.48 -18.19 7.43
CA GLU A 24 10.07 -19.59 7.57
C GLU A 24 9.79 -20.24 6.21
N CYS A 25 9.04 -19.56 5.34
CA CYS A 25 8.77 -20.02 3.98
C CYS A 25 10.05 -20.16 3.16
N ALA A 26 10.96 -19.18 3.23
CA ALA A 26 12.22 -19.23 2.49
C ALA A 26 13.10 -20.39 2.92
N LYS A 27 13.25 -20.63 4.24
CA LYS A 27 13.98 -21.78 4.77
C LYS A 27 13.39 -23.10 4.30
N TRP A 28 12.06 -23.23 4.34
CA TRP A 28 11.38 -24.42 3.86
C TRP A 28 11.63 -24.66 2.37
N VAL A 29 11.54 -23.62 1.52
CA VAL A 29 11.85 -23.73 0.08
C VAL A 29 13.29 -24.16 -0.12
N ARG A 30 14.26 -23.58 0.59
CA ARG A 30 15.68 -23.95 0.46
C ARG A 30 15.96 -25.41 0.79
N GLU A 31 15.24 -25.99 1.74
CA GLU A 31 15.38 -27.39 2.12
C GLU A 31 14.85 -28.35 1.04
N HIS A 32 13.81 -27.96 0.31
CA HIS A 32 13.11 -28.84 -0.63
C HIS A 32 13.41 -28.58 -2.10
N TYR A 33 13.80 -27.35 -2.44
CA TYR A 33 14.03 -26.83 -3.79
C TYR A 33 15.24 -25.89 -3.82
N PRO A 34 16.47 -26.39 -3.52
CA PRO A 34 17.66 -25.56 -3.40
C PRO A 34 18.05 -24.83 -4.69
N GLU A 35 17.59 -25.29 -5.85
CA GLU A 35 17.78 -24.68 -7.16
C GLU A 35 16.98 -23.38 -7.36
N ILE A 36 15.85 -23.23 -6.66
CA ILE A 36 14.97 -22.08 -6.81
C ILE A 36 15.61 -20.85 -6.18
N LYS A 37 15.66 -19.76 -6.93
CA LYS A 37 16.15 -18.47 -6.43
C LYS A 37 15.05 -17.77 -5.63
N ILE A 38 15.36 -17.35 -4.41
CA ILE A 38 14.39 -16.73 -3.50
C ILE A 38 14.73 -15.25 -3.33
N PHE A 39 13.80 -14.37 -3.71
CA PHE A 39 13.96 -12.93 -3.59
C PHE A 39 12.97 -12.36 -2.59
N LEU A 40 13.42 -11.39 -1.79
CA LEU A 40 12.57 -10.63 -0.89
C LEU A 40 12.56 -9.14 -1.27
N GLY A 41 11.37 -8.57 -1.40
CA GLY A 41 11.17 -7.12 -1.49
C GLY A 41 10.13 -6.64 -0.48
N GLY A 42 9.72 -5.38 -0.61
CA GLY A 42 8.70 -4.76 0.26
C GLY A 42 9.29 -3.80 1.29
N SER A 43 8.43 -3.26 2.15
CA SER A 43 8.79 -2.18 3.07
C SER A 43 9.77 -2.64 4.15
N HIS A 44 9.67 -3.88 4.63
CA HIS A 44 10.61 -4.41 5.62
C HIS A 44 12.00 -4.62 5.00
N ALA A 45 12.05 -5.26 3.82
CA ALA A 45 13.27 -5.43 3.05
C ALA A 45 13.95 -4.08 2.76
N THR A 46 13.18 -3.05 2.43
CA THR A 46 13.72 -1.70 2.17
C THR A 46 14.28 -1.04 3.44
N ALA A 47 13.58 -1.15 4.56
CA ALA A 47 13.96 -0.47 5.81
C ALA A 47 15.03 -1.21 6.62
N MET A 48 15.04 -2.55 6.56
CA MET A 48 15.81 -3.44 7.44
C MET A 48 16.69 -4.41 6.65
N PHE A 49 17.16 -4.04 5.45
CA PHE A 49 17.91 -4.94 4.55
C PHE A 49 19.13 -5.62 5.22
N GLU A 50 19.80 -4.95 6.17
CA GLU A 50 20.91 -5.55 6.92
C GLU A 50 20.47 -6.70 7.84
N GLU A 51 19.29 -6.60 8.46
CA GLU A 51 18.69 -7.67 9.26
C GLU A 51 18.31 -8.83 8.36
N VAL A 52 17.63 -8.53 7.26
CA VAL A 52 17.22 -9.53 6.27
C VAL A 52 18.41 -10.29 5.71
N TRP A 53 19.52 -9.60 5.45
CA TRP A 53 20.77 -10.20 5.01
C TRP A 53 21.31 -11.23 6.01
N ARG A 54 21.28 -10.91 7.31
CA ARG A 54 21.83 -11.79 8.37
C ARG A 54 21.10 -13.13 8.46
N ASP A 55 19.82 -13.18 8.07
CA ASP A 55 19.06 -14.43 8.08
C ASP A 55 19.49 -15.43 7.00
N GLY A 56 20.17 -14.98 5.94
CA GLY A 56 20.86 -15.84 4.97
C GLY A 56 19.98 -16.81 4.16
N CYS A 57 18.65 -16.63 4.18
CA CYS A 57 17.70 -17.52 3.52
C CYS A 57 17.19 -17.02 2.16
N PHE A 58 17.59 -15.81 1.75
CA PHE A 58 17.25 -15.20 0.46
C PHE A 58 18.50 -15.14 -0.42
N ASP A 59 18.34 -15.23 -1.75
CA ASP A 59 19.42 -15.05 -2.72
C ASP A 59 19.57 -13.58 -3.16
N ALA A 60 18.48 -12.81 -3.09
CA ALA A 60 18.55 -11.38 -3.34
C ALA A 60 17.50 -10.59 -2.55
N ILE A 61 17.84 -9.33 -2.27
CA ILE A 61 16.94 -8.37 -1.64
C ILE A 61 16.70 -7.20 -2.59
N CYS A 62 15.43 -6.88 -2.81
CA CYS A 62 14.99 -5.66 -3.48
C CYS A 62 14.77 -4.55 -2.45
N ILE A 63 15.54 -3.47 -2.56
CA ILE A 63 15.43 -2.27 -1.74
C ILE A 63 14.76 -1.18 -2.59
N GLY A 64 13.60 -0.68 -2.15
CA GLY A 64 12.81 0.30 -2.89
C GLY A 64 11.76 -0.32 -3.83
N GLU A 65 11.52 0.33 -4.97
CA GLU A 65 10.47 -0.07 -5.92
C GLU A 65 10.84 -1.32 -6.74
N GLY A 66 10.00 -2.34 -6.67
CA GLY A 66 10.29 -3.66 -7.22
C GLY A 66 10.14 -3.81 -8.72
N GLU A 67 9.44 -2.91 -9.41
CA GLU A 67 9.04 -3.13 -10.81
C GLU A 67 10.24 -3.28 -11.76
N SER A 68 11.21 -2.36 -11.70
CA SER A 68 12.42 -2.47 -12.52
C SER A 68 13.38 -3.52 -12.00
N VAL A 69 13.44 -3.68 -10.67
CA VAL A 69 14.35 -4.61 -9.99
C VAL A 69 14.00 -6.06 -10.32
N ILE A 70 12.72 -6.42 -10.23
CA ILE A 70 12.24 -7.77 -10.56
C ILE A 70 12.54 -8.10 -12.02
N LEU A 71 12.32 -7.15 -12.95
CA LEU A 71 12.64 -7.37 -14.37
C LEU A 71 14.14 -7.61 -14.59
N GLU A 72 15.00 -6.83 -13.92
CA GLU A 72 16.45 -7.05 -13.97
C GLU A 72 16.84 -8.40 -13.37
N MET A 73 16.27 -8.77 -12.23
CA MET A 73 16.53 -10.04 -11.56
C MET A 73 16.15 -11.23 -12.44
N VAL A 74 14.96 -11.22 -13.05
CA VAL A 74 14.52 -12.29 -13.97
C VAL A 74 15.53 -12.46 -15.11
N ARG A 75 15.94 -11.36 -15.75
CA ARG A 75 16.94 -11.42 -16.85
C ARG A 75 18.28 -12.00 -16.41
N ARG A 76 18.73 -11.66 -15.19
CA ARG A 76 19.98 -12.19 -14.64
C ARG A 76 19.86 -13.68 -14.29
N VAL A 77 18.72 -14.14 -13.81
CA VAL A 77 18.48 -15.58 -13.59
C VAL A 77 18.47 -16.33 -14.92
N GLU A 78 17.78 -15.81 -15.95
CA GLU A 78 17.77 -16.40 -17.30
C GLU A 78 19.17 -16.48 -17.93
N ALA A 79 20.05 -15.53 -17.60
CA ALA A 79 21.43 -15.49 -18.07
C ALA A 79 22.43 -16.25 -17.17
N ASP A 80 21.96 -16.89 -16.08
CA ASP A 80 22.78 -17.55 -15.05
C ASP A 80 23.83 -16.62 -14.39
N GLU A 81 23.46 -15.34 -14.20
CA GLU A 81 24.32 -14.27 -13.67
C GLU A 81 24.10 -13.97 -12.16
N ILE A 82 23.34 -14.81 -11.46
CA ILE A 82 23.12 -14.66 -10.00
C ILE A 82 23.98 -15.67 -9.22
N GLU A 83 25.25 -15.30 -9.02
CA GLU A 83 26.18 -16.02 -8.15
C GLU A 83 26.25 -15.40 -6.75
N GLY A 84 25.78 -16.13 -5.73
CA GLY A 84 25.78 -15.65 -4.35
C GLY A 84 24.82 -14.48 -4.12
N PHE A 85 24.77 -14.01 -2.88
CA PHE A 85 23.75 -13.02 -2.48
C PHE A 85 23.97 -11.64 -3.09
N ARG A 86 22.88 -10.93 -3.40
CA ARG A 86 22.91 -9.56 -3.92
C ARG A 86 21.86 -8.65 -3.30
N PHE A 87 22.26 -7.41 -3.02
CA PHE A 87 21.32 -6.30 -2.83
C PHE A 87 21.05 -5.65 -4.19
N PHE A 88 19.78 -5.41 -4.48
CA PHE A 88 19.35 -4.63 -5.63
C PHE A 88 18.58 -3.42 -5.13
N GLU A 89 19.24 -2.28 -5.20
CA GLU A 89 18.59 -1.00 -4.94
C GLU A 89 17.88 -0.53 -6.21
N ALA A 90 16.58 -0.29 -6.10
CA ALA A 90 15.83 0.40 -7.13
C ALA A 90 16.43 1.79 -7.31
N GLY A 91 17.03 2.05 -8.47
CA GLY A 91 17.82 3.26 -8.72
C GLY A 91 17.05 4.56 -8.44
N ASN A 92 16.38 5.10 -9.46
CA ASN A 92 15.50 6.25 -9.26
C ASN A 92 14.06 5.79 -9.07
N PHE A 93 13.35 6.44 -8.14
CA PHE A 93 11.90 6.31 -8.04
C PHE A 93 11.22 6.51 -9.40
N ILE A 94 10.27 5.64 -9.72
CA ILE A 94 9.42 5.71 -10.89
C ILE A 94 8.71 7.07 -10.89
N LYS A 95 9.04 7.93 -11.85
CA LYS A 95 8.54 9.31 -11.88
C LYS A 95 7.07 9.36 -12.27
N ASP A 96 6.73 8.61 -13.32
CA ASP A 96 5.38 8.52 -13.86
C ASP A 96 4.77 7.17 -13.49
N LEU A 97 3.86 7.18 -12.52
CA LEU A 97 3.21 5.96 -12.03
C LEU A 97 2.28 5.32 -13.07
N ASP A 98 1.91 6.05 -14.13
CA ASP A 98 1.05 5.51 -15.18
C ASP A 98 1.83 4.55 -16.12
N THR A 99 3.17 4.56 -16.05
CA THR A 99 4.02 3.61 -16.77
C THR A 99 4.00 2.21 -16.15
N VAL A 100 3.56 2.10 -14.89
CA VAL A 100 3.39 0.82 -14.21
C VAL A 100 2.10 0.17 -14.70
N PRO A 101 2.13 -1.10 -15.14
CA PRO A 101 0.92 -1.78 -15.58
C PRO A 101 -0.08 -1.90 -14.42
N LEU A 102 -1.36 -1.92 -14.77
CA LEU A 102 -2.40 -2.22 -13.78
C LEU A 102 -2.16 -3.61 -13.19
N PRO A 103 -2.45 -3.82 -11.89
CA PRO A 103 -2.27 -5.12 -11.26
C PRO A 103 -3.01 -6.23 -12.03
N ASP A 104 -2.33 -7.35 -12.29
CA ASP A 104 -2.97 -8.52 -12.88
C ASP A 104 -3.87 -9.20 -11.84
N ARG A 105 -5.18 -8.94 -11.94
CA ARG A 105 -6.18 -9.48 -11.02
C ARG A 105 -6.69 -10.86 -11.44
N SER A 106 -6.33 -11.35 -12.63
CA SER A 106 -6.67 -12.71 -13.07
C SER A 106 -6.02 -13.77 -12.18
N LEU A 107 -4.86 -13.47 -11.62
CA LEU A 107 -4.14 -14.33 -10.66
C LEU A 107 -4.91 -14.54 -9.34
N ILE A 108 -5.93 -13.72 -9.09
CA ILE A 108 -6.75 -13.76 -7.87
C ILE A 108 -8.13 -14.38 -8.17
N GLU A 109 -8.43 -14.76 -9.42
CA GLU A 109 -9.68 -15.41 -9.82
C GLU A 109 -9.69 -16.88 -9.39
N GLY A 110 -10.58 -17.23 -8.45
CA GLY A 110 -10.83 -18.62 -8.05
C GLY A 110 -11.54 -18.78 -6.70
N ASP A 111 -12.04 -19.99 -6.42
CA ASP A 111 -12.60 -20.40 -5.13
C ASP A 111 -11.48 -20.68 -4.10
N TYR A 112 -10.44 -19.86 -4.10
CA TYR A 112 -9.38 -19.88 -3.10
C TYR A 112 -9.94 -19.23 -1.83
N GLY A 113 -10.81 -19.98 -1.16
CA GLY A 113 -11.71 -19.58 -0.07
C GLY A 113 -11.06 -19.12 1.23
N ARG A 114 -9.95 -18.38 1.18
CA ARG A 114 -9.31 -17.73 2.34
C ARG A 114 -8.70 -16.36 2.06
N ASN A 115 -8.72 -15.84 0.83
CA ASN A 115 -8.33 -14.44 0.64
C ASN A 115 -9.49 -13.54 1.10
N ILE A 116 -9.43 -13.09 2.35
CA ILE A 116 -10.51 -12.33 3.02
C ILE A 116 -10.90 -11.05 2.26
N PHE A 117 -10.00 -10.55 1.41
CA PHE A 117 -10.18 -9.32 0.63
C PHE A 117 -10.97 -9.58 -0.65
N VAL A 118 -10.63 -10.63 -1.41
CA VAL A 118 -11.32 -10.97 -2.67
C VAL A 118 -12.49 -11.94 -2.47
N ASN A 119 -12.72 -12.39 -1.22
CA ASN A 119 -13.86 -13.23 -0.90
C ASN A 119 -15.15 -12.48 -1.27
N ARG A 120 -15.78 -12.89 -2.37
CA ARG A 120 -17.09 -12.40 -2.80
C ARG A 120 -18.14 -12.56 -1.70
N LYS A 121 -17.96 -13.45 -0.72
CA LYS A 121 -18.85 -13.62 0.45
C LYS A 121 -18.57 -12.61 1.58
N SER A 122 -17.42 -11.94 1.61
CA SER A 122 -17.16 -10.80 2.50
C SER A 122 -18.04 -9.60 2.12
N TYR A 123 -18.34 -8.72 3.09
CA TYR A 123 -19.14 -7.51 2.89
C TYR A 123 -20.51 -7.72 2.21
N ASN A 124 -21.31 -8.66 2.73
CA ASN A 124 -22.67 -8.98 2.24
C ASN A 124 -22.70 -9.48 0.78
N GLY A 125 -21.74 -10.31 0.36
CA GLY A 125 -21.78 -10.89 -0.97
C GLY A 125 -21.23 -10.00 -2.09
N ARG A 126 -20.58 -8.87 -1.74
CA ARG A 126 -20.18 -7.83 -2.71
C ARG A 126 -18.67 -7.75 -2.98
N GLY A 127 -17.84 -8.43 -2.17
CA GLY A 127 -16.38 -8.33 -2.23
C GLY A 127 -15.86 -6.92 -1.94
N SER A 128 -14.54 -6.77 -1.77
CA SER A 128 -13.87 -5.46 -1.67
C SER A 128 -12.48 -5.53 -2.27
N GLU A 129 -12.10 -4.56 -3.08
CA GLU A 129 -10.75 -4.49 -3.65
C GLU A 129 -9.92 -3.37 -3.04
N SER A 130 -8.61 -3.41 -3.29
CA SER A 130 -7.67 -2.39 -2.86
C SER A 130 -6.99 -1.74 -4.07
N ILE A 131 -6.87 -0.43 -4.03
CA ILE A 131 -6.13 0.36 -5.03
C ILE A 131 -5.20 1.36 -4.34
N ILE A 132 -4.18 1.79 -5.07
CA ILE A 132 -3.26 2.84 -4.66
C ILE A 132 -3.30 3.92 -5.74
N THR A 133 -3.65 5.14 -5.39
CA THR A 133 -3.71 6.31 -6.30
C THR A 133 -2.46 7.19 -6.22
N SER A 134 -1.64 7.01 -5.18
CA SER A 134 -0.37 7.70 -4.99
C SER A 134 0.62 6.89 -4.14
N ARG A 135 1.91 7.15 -4.31
CA ARG A 135 2.99 6.56 -3.50
C ARG A 135 3.69 7.64 -2.69
N GLY A 136 3.81 7.42 -1.39
CA GLY A 136 4.57 8.23 -0.46
C GLY A 136 3.84 9.43 0.13
N CYS A 137 4.45 9.99 1.17
CA CYS A 137 3.96 11.12 1.93
C CYS A 137 5.10 12.11 2.18
N SER A 138 4.84 13.40 2.02
CA SER A 138 5.86 14.45 2.22
C SER A 138 6.07 14.83 3.70
N PHE A 139 5.27 14.28 4.61
CA PHE A 139 5.49 14.45 6.04
C PHE A 139 6.62 13.55 6.54
N ASN A 140 7.21 13.90 7.68
CA ASN A 140 8.34 13.19 8.28
C ASN A 140 8.07 12.79 9.74
N CYS A 141 6.88 12.25 10.02
CA CYS A 141 6.55 11.81 11.38
C CYS A 141 7.58 10.78 11.86
N ALA A 142 8.09 10.94 13.09
CA ALA A 142 9.25 10.19 13.59
C ALA A 142 9.06 8.66 13.62
N PHE A 143 7.81 8.18 13.67
CA PHE A 143 7.47 6.77 13.70
C PHE A 143 7.20 6.14 12.32
N CYS A 144 7.12 6.94 11.26
CA CYS A 144 6.51 6.51 10.00
C CYS A 144 7.52 5.93 9.01
N ALA A 145 7.31 4.67 8.60
CA ALA A 145 8.12 4.02 7.57
C ALA A 145 7.88 4.54 6.15
N SER A 146 6.81 5.31 5.90
CA SER A 146 6.56 5.90 4.56
C SER A 146 7.69 6.86 4.18
N HIS A 147 8.18 7.67 5.13
CA HIS A 147 9.23 8.64 4.83
C HIS A 147 10.54 7.95 4.44
N SER A 148 10.94 6.89 5.16
CA SER A 148 12.14 6.11 4.81
C SER A 148 11.99 5.35 3.49
N THR A 149 10.79 4.84 3.19
CA THR A 149 10.52 4.10 1.96
C THR A 149 10.51 5.00 0.72
N TRP A 150 9.93 6.20 0.84
CA TRP A 150 9.67 7.09 -0.31
C TRP A 150 10.54 8.35 -0.32
N ASN A 151 11.45 8.49 0.65
CA ASN A 151 12.34 9.64 0.83
C ASN A 151 11.59 10.99 0.82
N GLY A 152 10.45 11.03 1.52
CA GLY A 152 9.58 12.22 1.61
C GLY A 152 8.94 12.65 0.28
N ARG A 153 8.98 11.82 -0.77
CA ARG A 153 8.39 12.14 -2.07
C ARG A 153 6.99 11.58 -2.17
N THR A 154 6.06 12.38 -2.70
CA THR A 154 4.75 11.90 -3.13
C THR A 154 4.63 11.96 -4.63
N ARG A 155 4.16 10.86 -5.22
CA ARG A 155 3.92 10.72 -6.66
C ARG A 155 2.51 10.21 -6.88
N TYR A 156 1.84 10.71 -7.90
CA TYR A 156 0.43 10.45 -8.15
C TYR A 156 0.24 9.75 -9.48
N ARG A 157 -0.70 8.82 -9.54
CA ARG A 157 -1.26 8.34 -10.81
C ARG A 157 -2.17 9.41 -11.40
N SER A 158 -2.32 9.43 -12.72
CA SER A 158 -3.36 10.24 -13.35
C SER A 158 -4.75 9.77 -12.93
N ILE A 159 -5.71 10.69 -12.97
CA ILE A 159 -7.11 10.38 -12.64
C ILE A 159 -7.67 9.36 -13.64
N ASP A 160 -7.33 9.48 -14.93
CA ASP A 160 -7.76 8.56 -15.97
C ASP A 160 -7.24 7.13 -15.73
N ASN A 161 -5.97 7.00 -15.34
CA ASN A 161 -5.37 5.70 -15.01
C ASN A 161 -6.09 5.03 -13.81
N ILE A 162 -6.47 5.81 -12.80
CA ILE A 162 -7.23 5.33 -11.63
C ILE A 162 -8.65 4.91 -12.02
N VAL A 163 -9.35 5.73 -12.81
CA VAL A 163 -10.70 5.45 -13.28
C VAL A 163 -10.71 4.17 -14.14
N ALA A 164 -9.72 3.99 -15.01
CA ALA A 164 -9.57 2.79 -15.83
C ALA A 164 -9.45 1.52 -14.97
N GLU A 165 -8.61 1.53 -13.93
CA GLU A 165 -8.48 0.39 -13.02
C GLU A 165 -9.78 0.08 -12.27
N ILE A 166 -10.44 1.12 -11.74
CA ILE A 166 -11.71 0.96 -11.03
C ILE A 166 -12.78 0.38 -11.97
N GLN A 167 -12.81 0.80 -13.23
CA GLN A 167 -13.74 0.25 -14.23
C GLN A 167 -13.45 -1.22 -14.53
N GLN A 168 -12.18 -1.62 -14.67
CA GLN A 168 -11.81 -3.03 -14.83
C GLN A 168 -12.27 -3.88 -13.64
N ILE A 169 -12.02 -3.42 -12.41
CA ILE A 169 -12.49 -4.10 -11.20
C ILE A 169 -14.02 -4.13 -11.14
N LYS A 170 -14.69 -3.05 -11.53
CA LYS A 170 -16.15 -2.96 -11.56
C LYS A 170 -16.76 -3.98 -12.54
N ALA A 171 -16.07 -4.31 -13.62
CA ALA A 171 -16.51 -5.33 -14.58
C ALA A 171 -16.61 -6.72 -13.95
N THR A 172 -15.87 -7.01 -12.87
CA THR A 172 -15.95 -8.29 -12.13
C THR A 172 -17.12 -8.36 -11.14
N GLY A 173 -17.91 -7.28 -11.02
CA GLY A 173 -19.04 -7.17 -10.10
C GLY A 173 -18.72 -6.48 -8.77
N ILE A 174 -17.46 -6.18 -8.50
CA ILE A 174 -17.03 -5.53 -7.25
C ILE A 174 -17.41 -4.05 -7.26
N ARG A 175 -17.85 -3.53 -6.10
CA ARG A 175 -18.30 -2.13 -5.92
C ARG A 175 -17.74 -1.47 -4.67
N GLN A 176 -16.91 -2.18 -3.89
CA GLN A 176 -16.33 -1.67 -2.66
C GLN A 176 -14.82 -1.63 -2.78
N PHE A 177 -14.22 -0.52 -2.37
CA PHE A 177 -12.79 -0.28 -2.54
C PHE A 177 -12.17 0.27 -1.26
N ALA A 178 -10.91 -0.07 -1.02
CA ALA A 178 -10.03 0.62 -0.08
C ALA A 178 -8.91 1.31 -0.87
N ILE A 179 -8.74 2.61 -0.63
CA ILE A 179 -7.63 3.39 -1.18
C ILE A 179 -6.53 3.44 -0.12
N TRP A 180 -5.37 2.86 -0.44
CA TRP A 180 -4.26 2.65 0.49
C TRP A 180 -3.12 3.65 0.35
N ASP A 181 -3.42 4.83 -0.21
CA ASP A 181 -2.49 5.96 -0.21
C ASP A 181 -2.09 6.32 1.21
N ASP A 182 -0.83 6.68 1.44
CA ASP A 182 -0.36 7.11 2.76
C ASP A 182 -1.15 8.32 3.29
N ASN A 183 -1.58 9.21 2.38
CA ASN A 183 -2.47 10.33 2.69
C ASN A 183 -3.20 10.82 1.42
N LEU A 184 -4.44 10.37 1.22
CA LEU A 184 -5.24 10.75 0.04
C LEU A 184 -5.47 12.27 -0.05
N THR A 185 -5.65 12.91 1.11
CA THR A 185 -5.98 14.34 1.23
C THR A 185 -4.78 15.27 1.16
N LEU A 186 -3.55 14.74 0.97
CA LEU A 186 -2.32 15.54 0.96
C LEU A 186 -2.39 16.69 -0.07
N HIS A 187 -2.95 16.42 -1.25
CA HIS A 187 -3.12 17.41 -2.31
C HIS A 187 -4.60 17.73 -2.54
N LYS A 188 -5.16 18.67 -1.76
CA LYS A 188 -6.59 19.05 -1.78
C LYS A 188 -7.20 19.17 -3.18
N LYS A 189 -6.62 19.99 -4.07
CA LYS A 189 -7.16 20.19 -5.43
C LYS A 189 -7.29 18.90 -6.24
N ARG A 190 -6.30 18.00 -6.15
CA ARG A 190 -6.30 16.71 -6.84
C ARG A 190 -7.34 15.78 -6.23
N CYS A 191 -7.44 15.76 -4.90
CA CYS A 191 -8.46 14.99 -4.18
C CYS A 191 -9.88 15.39 -4.64
N LEU A 192 -10.16 16.69 -4.78
CA LEU A 192 -11.44 17.17 -5.30
C LEU A 192 -11.72 16.69 -6.73
N VAL A 193 -10.75 16.79 -7.64
CA VAL A 193 -10.89 16.28 -9.03
C VAL A 193 -11.11 14.76 -9.04
N LEU A 194 -10.40 14.01 -8.20
CA LEU A 194 -10.61 12.58 -8.05
C LEU A 194 -12.04 12.29 -7.57
N CYS A 195 -12.52 12.99 -6.55
CA CYS A 195 -13.88 12.84 -6.03
C CYS A 195 -14.95 13.09 -7.11
N ASP A 196 -14.77 14.11 -7.97
CA ASP A 196 -15.69 14.40 -9.07
C ASP A 196 -15.79 13.24 -10.08
N GLU A 197 -14.66 12.58 -10.38
CA GLU A 197 -14.67 11.39 -11.24
C GLU A 197 -15.25 10.16 -10.53
N LEU A 198 -14.86 9.90 -9.28
CA LEU A 198 -15.35 8.73 -8.52
C LEU A 198 -16.86 8.79 -8.28
N LYS A 199 -17.44 9.99 -8.13
CA LYS A 199 -18.89 10.20 -8.00
C LYS A 199 -19.68 9.60 -9.18
N LYS A 200 -19.10 9.62 -10.38
CA LYS A 200 -19.72 9.07 -11.61
C LYS A 200 -19.70 7.54 -11.64
N LEU A 201 -18.85 6.90 -10.83
CA LEU A 201 -18.63 5.45 -10.88
C LEU A 201 -19.58 4.65 -10.00
N ASN A 202 -20.32 5.30 -9.09
CA ASN A 202 -21.25 4.67 -8.14
C ASN A 202 -20.59 3.51 -7.37
N ILE A 203 -19.48 3.84 -6.69
CA ILE A 203 -18.70 2.93 -5.85
C ILE A 203 -18.76 3.36 -4.39
N ILE A 204 -18.57 2.40 -3.49
CA ILE A 204 -18.37 2.66 -2.07
C ILE A 204 -16.89 2.51 -1.78
N TRP A 205 -16.31 3.46 -1.07
CA TRP A 205 -14.89 3.37 -0.76
C TRP A 205 -14.52 3.96 0.60
N ARG A 206 -13.27 3.70 0.98
CA ARG A 206 -12.65 4.13 2.24
C ARG A 206 -11.18 4.46 2.00
N CYS A 207 -10.58 5.31 2.84
CA CYS A 207 -9.21 5.77 2.63
C CYS A 207 -8.50 6.19 3.93
N LEU A 208 -7.16 6.21 3.88
CA LEU A 208 -6.33 6.91 4.86
C LEU A 208 -6.24 8.40 4.53
N VAL A 209 -6.26 9.20 5.60
CA VAL A 209 -6.18 10.66 5.55
C VAL A 209 -5.38 11.19 6.74
N ARG A 210 -4.96 12.44 6.67
CA ARG A 210 -4.43 13.18 7.82
C ARG A 210 -5.51 14.10 8.38
N ALA A 211 -5.70 14.11 9.69
CA ALA A 211 -6.89 14.70 10.29
C ALA A 211 -7.02 16.22 10.12
N ASP A 212 -5.91 16.96 10.12
CA ASP A 212 -5.85 18.41 9.84
C ASP A 212 -6.13 18.78 8.36
N ARG A 213 -6.22 17.79 7.46
CA ARG A 213 -6.56 18.00 6.05
C ARG A 213 -8.05 17.80 5.76
N LEU A 214 -8.87 17.66 6.81
CA LEU A 214 -10.31 17.42 6.73
C LEU A 214 -11.11 18.69 6.95
N ASP A 215 -11.01 19.64 6.01
CA ASP A 215 -11.95 20.76 5.96
C ASP A 215 -13.33 20.35 5.42
N SER A 216 -14.32 21.24 5.53
CA SER A 216 -15.70 20.95 5.10
C SER A 216 -15.77 20.54 3.63
N ASP A 217 -15.10 21.28 2.74
CA ASP A 217 -15.14 21.00 1.29
C ASP A 217 -14.62 19.59 0.98
N ILE A 218 -13.47 19.21 1.57
CA ILE A 218 -12.91 17.87 1.40
C ILE A 218 -13.88 16.81 1.93
N CYS A 219 -14.43 17.00 3.13
CA CYS A 219 -15.32 16.01 3.75
C CYS A 219 -16.60 15.81 2.94
N GLU A 220 -17.20 16.90 2.47
CA GLU A 220 -18.40 16.89 1.63
C GLU A 220 -18.12 16.22 0.27
N ALA A 221 -16.99 16.55 -0.36
CA ALA A 221 -16.58 15.95 -1.63
C ALA A 221 -16.34 14.43 -1.49
N LEU A 222 -15.64 14.01 -0.44
CA LEU A 222 -15.41 12.59 -0.13
C LEU A 222 -16.75 11.85 0.02
N PHE A 223 -17.67 12.37 0.84
CA PHE A 223 -18.96 11.73 1.07
C PHE A 223 -19.81 11.66 -0.20
N ALA A 224 -19.87 12.76 -0.97
CA ALA A 224 -20.60 12.84 -2.23
C ALA A 224 -20.04 11.90 -3.30
N ALA A 225 -18.72 11.63 -3.28
CA ALA A 225 -18.04 10.69 -4.17
C ALA A 225 -18.19 9.22 -3.77
N GLY A 226 -18.92 8.92 -2.70
CA GLY A 226 -19.17 7.54 -2.25
C GLY A 226 -18.21 7.04 -1.16
N CYS A 227 -17.34 7.89 -0.61
CA CYS A 227 -16.55 7.53 0.56
C CYS A 227 -17.49 7.36 1.77
N LYS A 228 -17.37 6.23 2.48
CA LYS A 228 -18.21 5.93 3.65
C LYS A 228 -17.45 5.90 4.95
N GLU A 229 -16.14 5.69 4.91
CA GLU A 229 -15.29 5.60 6.08
C GLU A 229 -13.92 6.19 5.77
N ILE A 230 -13.42 7.04 6.66
CA ILE A 230 -12.06 7.55 6.62
C ILE A 230 -11.26 7.01 7.80
N TRP A 231 -9.96 6.85 7.58
CA TRP A 231 -8.99 6.35 8.54
C TRP A 231 -7.97 7.44 8.86
N PRO A 232 -8.35 8.45 9.67
CA PRO A 232 -7.40 9.48 10.06
C PRO A 232 -6.34 8.89 10.99
N GLY A 233 -5.07 9.15 10.67
CA GLY A 233 -3.98 8.97 11.64
C GLY A 233 -4.15 9.99 12.76
N ILE A 234 -4.62 9.56 13.94
CA ILE A 234 -4.82 10.41 15.13
C ILE A 234 -3.60 10.30 16.04
N GLU A 235 -3.16 9.08 16.29
CA GLU A 235 -2.06 8.67 17.15
C GLU A 235 -2.24 9.01 18.63
N SER A 236 -2.45 10.29 18.97
CA SER A 236 -2.69 10.73 20.35
C SER A 236 -3.60 11.95 20.40
N GLY A 237 -4.34 12.11 21.50
CA GLY A 237 -5.05 13.35 21.82
C GLY A 237 -4.23 14.34 22.67
N ASP A 238 -3.04 13.95 23.12
CA ASP A 238 -2.14 14.80 23.90
C ASP A 238 -1.13 15.49 22.97
N GLN A 239 -1.15 16.83 22.96
CA GLN A 239 -0.25 17.64 22.13
C GLN A 239 1.22 17.30 22.38
N ARG A 240 1.61 17.01 23.63
CA ARG A 240 3.00 16.67 23.96
C ARG A 240 3.46 15.39 23.27
N VAL A 241 2.57 14.42 23.13
CA VAL A 241 2.85 13.17 22.41
C VAL A 241 2.89 13.42 20.91
N LEU A 242 1.98 14.23 20.37
CA LEU A 242 1.99 14.60 18.95
C LEU A 242 3.28 15.32 18.55
N ASP A 243 3.79 16.19 19.42
CA ASP A 243 5.07 16.89 19.25
C ASP A 243 6.25 15.91 19.34
N PHE A 244 6.22 14.97 20.30
CA PHE A 244 7.23 13.91 20.42
C PHE A 244 7.29 13.01 19.17
N LEU A 245 6.14 12.70 18.59
CA LEU A 245 6.02 11.92 17.35
C LEU A 245 6.41 12.73 16.09
N ASP A 246 6.81 13.99 16.24
CA ASP A 246 7.14 14.93 15.16
C ASP A 246 6.05 15.01 14.09
N LYS A 247 4.78 14.94 14.51
CA LYS A 247 3.65 14.88 13.59
C LYS A 247 3.28 16.25 13.02
N HIS A 248 3.74 17.34 13.64
CA HIS A 248 3.44 18.72 13.22
C HIS A 248 1.94 18.95 13.02
N ILE A 249 1.13 18.63 14.03
CA ILE A 249 -0.32 18.79 14.00
C ILE A 249 -0.80 19.29 15.36
N ASP A 250 -1.79 20.18 15.35
CA ASP A 250 -2.48 20.60 16.57
C ASP A 250 -3.65 19.65 16.88
N ALA A 251 -3.80 19.29 18.15
CA ALA A 251 -4.85 18.39 18.61
C ALA A 251 -6.26 18.95 18.35
N GLU A 252 -6.47 20.26 18.46
CA GLU A 252 -7.75 20.91 18.20
C GLU A 252 -8.08 20.92 16.71
N ASP A 253 -7.10 21.19 15.84
CA ASP A 253 -7.27 21.10 14.38
C ASP A 253 -7.70 19.69 13.95
N MET A 254 -7.10 18.68 14.56
CA MET A 254 -7.46 17.28 14.34
C MET A 254 -8.88 16.97 14.81
N LEU A 255 -9.28 17.49 15.98
CA LEU A 255 -10.65 17.35 16.48
C LEU A 255 -11.65 18.06 15.55
N GLU A 256 -11.34 19.26 15.05
CA GLU A 256 -12.19 19.95 14.09
C GLU A 256 -12.31 19.18 12.77
N GLY A 257 -11.21 18.63 12.27
CA GLY A 257 -11.24 17.76 11.09
C GLY A 257 -12.16 16.55 11.27
N CYS A 258 -12.14 15.92 12.45
CA CYS A 258 -13.06 14.84 12.79
C CYS A 258 -14.51 15.32 12.90
N ARG A 259 -14.75 16.53 13.43
CA ARG A 259 -16.09 17.13 13.48
C ARG A 259 -16.63 17.41 12.07
N ASN A 260 -15.82 17.94 11.16
CA ASN A 260 -16.18 18.15 9.75
C ASN A 260 -16.55 16.85 9.06
N ALA A 261 -15.72 15.80 9.21
CA ALA A 261 -16.00 14.49 8.63
C ALA A 261 -17.33 13.92 9.14
N ARG A 262 -17.60 14.02 10.44
CA ARG A 262 -18.88 13.58 11.03
C ARG A 262 -20.07 14.39 10.50
N ARG A 263 -19.95 15.71 10.38
CA ARG A 263 -20.99 16.59 9.84
C ARG A 263 -21.34 16.22 8.39
N ALA A 264 -20.34 15.89 7.57
CA ALA A 264 -20.53 15.42 6.19
C ALA A 264 -21.15 14.01 6.09
N GLY A 265 -21.20 13.24 7.19
CA GLY A 265 -21.76 11.88 7.22
C GLY A 265 -20.73 10.76 7.02
N LEU A 266 -19.43 11.06 7.09
CA LEU A 266 -18.37 10.05 7.03
C LEU A 266 -18.27 9.29 8.36
N LYS A 267 -18.08 7.97 8.28
CA LYS A 267 -17.61 7.17 9.43
C LYS A 267 -16.13 7.42 9.66
N ILE A 268 -15.71 7.37 10.91
CA ILE A 268 -14.32 7.59 11.31
C ILE A 268 -13.81 6.34 12.00
N LYS A 269 -12.78 5.72 11.44
CA LYS A 269 -11.97 4.71 12.13
C LYS A 269 -10.68 5.38 12.57
N ALA A 270 -10.69 5.92 13.79
CA ALA A 270 -9.54 6.63 14.34
C ALA A 270 -8.40 5.64 14.65
N LEU A 271 -7.20 5.96 14.19
CA LEU A 271 -5.99 5.17 14.43
C LEU A 271 -5.22 5.82 15.60
N PHE A 272 -4.95 5.05 16.66
CA PHE A 272 -4.28 5.52 17.88
C PHE A 272 -3.04 4.67 18.17
N MET A 273 -2.03 5.31 18.75
CA MET A 273 -0.84 4.68 19.31
C MET A 273 -0.91 4.78 20.84
N ILE A 274 -0.64 3.68 21.52
CA ILE A 274 -0.62 3.62 22.99
C ILE A 274 0.78 3.19 23.42
N GLY A 275 1.31 3.80 24.48
CA GLY A 275 2.65 3.52 24.99
C GLY A 275 3.76 4.42 24.41
N THR A 276 3.36 5.48 23.71
CA THR A 276 4.21 6.59 23.24
C THR A 276 4.38 7.66 24.29
#